data_AF-A0A0P7TSX5-F1
#
_entry.id   AF-A0A0P7TSX5-F1
#
_cell.length_a   1.000
_cell.length_b   1.000
_cell.length_c   1.000
_cell.angle_alpha   90.00
_cell.angle_beta   90.00
_cell.angle_gamma   90.00
#
_symmetry.space_group_name_H-M   'P 1'
#
loop_
_entity.id
_entity.type
_entity.pdbx_description
1 polymer ?
#
loop_
_entity_poly.entity_id
_entity_poly.type
_entity_poly.pdbx_seq_one_letter_code
_entity_poly.pdbx_strand_id
1 'polypeptide(L)'
;MVQIVKEYERAIIFRLGRIVRGGAKGPGIFFILPCTDSFINVDMRTITFDIPPQEVLTKDSVTISVDGVVYYRVQNATLAVANITNADAATRLLAQTTLRNVLGTKNLSEILSDREEIAHSMQSSLDDATDDWGIKVERVEIKDVKLPQQLQRAMAAEAEATREARAKVIAAEGEMNASRALKEASMVIAESPSALQLRYLQTLNTIAAEKNSTIIFPLPIDMMQSFLKH
;
A
#
# COMPACT_ATOMS: atom_id res chain seq x y z
N MET A 1 -5.75 -41.53 -30.78
CA MET A 1 -6.63 -40.33 -30.86
C MET A 1 -5.75 -39.10 -30.99
N VAL A 2 -6.12 -38.16 -31.85
CA VAL A 2 -5.40 -36.89 -32.00
C VAL A 2 -5.95 -35.91 -30.97
N GLN A 3 -5.09 -35.34 -30.14
CA GLN A 3 -5.46 -34.33 -29.15
C GLN A 3 -4.74 -33.02 -29.47
N ILE A 4 -5.42 -31.89 -29.19
CA ILE A 4 -4.91 -30.55 -29.43
C ILE A 4 -4.81 -29.85 -28.08
N VAL A 5 -3.61 -29.36 -27.75
CA VAL A 5 -3.36 -28.56 -26.53
C VAL A 5 -3.14 -27.12 -26.91
N LYS A 6 -3.75 -26.23 -26.13
CA LYS A 6 -3.68 -24.79 -26.33
C LYS A 6 -2.30 -24.25 -25.98
N GLU A 7 -1.97 -23.08 -26.51
CA GLU A 7 -0.66 -22.41 -26.32
C GLU A 7 -0.23 -22.32 -24.85
N TYR A 8 -1.20 -22.04 -23.97
CA TYR A 8 -0.99 -21.81 -22.54
C TYR A 8 -1.09 -23.09 -21.68
N GLU A 9 -1.35 -24.23 -22.29
CA GLU A 9 -1.46 -25.53 -21.62
C GLU A 9 -0.23 -26.40 -21.95
N ARG A 10 0.11 -27.30 -21.03
CA ARG A 10 1.11 -28.36 -21.27
C ARG A 10 0.47 -29.72 -21.00
N ALA A 11 0.69 -30.67 -21.89
CA ALA A 11 0.21 -32.03 -21.71
C ALA A 11 1.32 -32.92 -21.15
N ILE A 12 1.00 -33.63 -20.07
CA ILE A 12 1.85 -34.69 -19.51
C ILE A 12 1.22 -36.01 -19.91
N ILE A 13 1.97 -36.81 -20.66
CA ILE A 13 1.52 -38.11 -21.15
C ILE A 13 2.15 -39.18 -20.27
N PHE A 14 1.30 -40.03 -19.71
CA PHE A 14 1.70 -41.23 -18.98
C PHE A 14 1.47 -42.43 -19.89
N ARG A 15 2.53 -43.19 -20.16
CA ARG A 15 2.44 -44.46 -20.89
C ARG A 15 2.74 -45.58 -19.92
N LEU A 16 1.77 -46.46 -19.68
CA LEU A 16 1.90 -47.58 -18.73
C LEU A 16 2.38 -47.11 -17.33
N GLY A 17 1.88 -45.96 -16.87
CA GLY A 17 2.23 -45.38 -15.56
C GLY A 17 3.58 -44.65 -15.49
N ARG A 18 4.32 -44.51 -16.61
CA ARG A 18 5.57 -43.74 -16.66
C ARG A 18 5.40 -42.48 -17.50
N ILE A 19 6.01 -41.38 -17.07
CA ILE A 19 6.07 -40.15 -17.86
C ILE A 19 6.87 -40.42 -19.14
N VAL A 20 6.30 -40.07 -20.29
CA VAL A 20 6.94 -40.28 -21.60
C VAL A 20 8.27 -39.51 -21.67
N ARG A 21 9.29 -40.12 -22.30
CA ARG A 21 10.60 -39.49 -22.53
C ARG A 21 10.42 -38.14 -23.23
N GLY A 22 10.92 -37.07 -22.60
CA GLY A 22 10.77 -35.69 -23.06
C GLY A 22 9.93 -34.80 -22.13
N GLY A 23 9.32 -35.34 -21.08
CA GLY A 23 8.59 -34.56 -20.07
C GLY A 23 7.30 -33.94 -20.61
N ALA A 24 6.93 -32.77 -20.08
CA ALA A 24 5.75 -32.03 -20.50
C ALA A 24 5.83 -31.63 -21.99
N LYS A 25 4.85 -32.06 -22.79
CA LYS A 25 4.74 -31.73 -24.21
C LYS A 25 4.19 -30.31 -24.36
N GLY A 26 4.78 -29.55 -25.28
CA GLY A 26 4.34 -28.20 -25.61
C GLY A 26 3.03 -28.15 -26.41
N PRO A 27 2.53 -26.95 -26.73
CA PRO A 27 1.26 -26.79 -27.44
C PRO A 27 1.33 -27.38 -28.84
N GLY A 28 0.16 -27.73 -29.36
CA GLY A 28 0.03 -28.35 -30.66
C GLY A 28 -0.59 -29.75 -30.58
N ILE A 29 -0.34 -30.51 -31.65
CA ILE A 29 -1.01 -31.77 -31.90
C ILE A 29 -0.13 -32.93 -31.44
N PHE A 30 -0.69 -33.83 -30.64
CA PHE A 30 0.01 -35.04 -30.23
C PHE A 30 -0.90 -36.26 -30.33
N PHE A 31 -0.25 -37.38 -30.62
CA PHE A 31 -0.92 -38.66 -30.81
C PHE A 31 -0.87 -39.47 -29.52
N ILE A 32 -2.05 -39.87 -29.05
CA ILE A 32 -2.22 -40.68 -27.84
C ILE A 32 -2.72 -42.07 -28.25
N LEU A 33 -2.04 -43.12 -27.79
CA LEU A 33 -2.49 -44.49 -28.02
C LEU A 33 -3.69 -44.81 -27.11
N PRO A 34 -4.84 -45.24 -27.67
CA PRO A 34 -5.96 -45.67 -26.85
C PRO A 34 -5.55 -46.88 -25.99
N CYS A 35 -6.01 -46.92 -24.74
CA CYS A 35 -5.76 -47.96 -23.73
C CYS A 35 -4.41 -47.95 -22.98
N THR A 36 -3.29 -47.52 -23.58
CA THR A 36 -1.98 -47.53 -22.90
C THR A 36 -1.55 -46.17 -22.35
N ASP A 37 -2.03 -45.10 -22.97
CA ASP A 37 -1.61 -43.74 -22.68
C ASP A 37 -2.75 -42.98 -21.98
N SER A 38 -2.44 -42.33 -20.85
CA SER A 38 -3.28 -41.30 -20.24
C SER A 38 -2.59 -39.95 -20.32
N PHE A 39 -3.36 -38.87 -20.27
CA PHE A 39 -2.82 -37.51 -20.34
C PHE A 39 -3.48 -36.60 -19.32
N ILE A 40 -2.71 -35.63 -18.84
CA ILE A 40 -3.16 -34.56 -17.95
C ILE A 40 -2.72 -33.24 -18.56
N ASN A 41 -3.67 -32.31 -18.74
CA ASN A 41 -3.38 -30.96 -19.19
C ASN A 41 -3.20 -30.06 -17.96
N VAL A 42 -2.11 -29.29 -17.96
CA VAL A 42 -1.79 -28.33 -16.92
C VAL A 42 -1.80 -26.94 -17.52
N ASP A 43 -2.57 -26.03 -16.92
CA ASP A 43 -2.58 -24.61 -17.31
C ASP A 43 -1.35 -23.91 -16.71
N MET A 44 -0.62 -23.18 -17.55
CA MET A 44 0.61 -22.47 -17.16
C MET A 44 0.35 -20.99 -16.84
N ARG A 45 -0.90 -20.52 -16.93
CA ARG A 45 -1.27 -19.14 -16.63
C ARG A 45 -1.23 -18.87 -15.14
N THR A 46 -1.09 -17.59 -14.80
CA THR A 46 -1.26 -17.11 -13.43
C THR A 46 -2.68 -17.35 -12.97
N ILE A 47 -2.79 -18.06 -11.86
CA ILE A 47 -4.03 -18.31 -11.14
C ILE A 47 -3.91 -17.71 -9.75
N THR A 48 -5.07 -17.37 -9.19
CA THR A 48 -5.15 -16.72 -7.90
C THR A 48 -5.96 -17.57 -6.93
N PHE A 49 -5.63 -17.43 -5.65
CA PHE A 49 -6.49 -17.91 -4.60
C PHE A 49 -6.46 -17.00 -3.39
N ASP A 50 -7.60 -16.92 -2.72
CA ASP A 50 -7.73 -16.24 -1.44
C ASP A 50 -7.23 -17.14 -0.31
N ILE A 51 -6.41 -16.56 0.57
CA ILE A 51 -6.09 -17.09 1.89
C ILE A 51 -7.27 -16.72 2.79
N PRO A 52 -7.96 -17.68 3.41
CA PRO A 52 -9.07 -17.39 4.31
C PRO A 52 -8.58 -16.58 5.53
N PRO A 53 -9.43 -15.74 6.13
CA PRO A 53 -9.06 -14.94 7.29
C PRO A 53 -8.41 -15.77 8.40
N GLN A 54 -7.21 -15.35 8.82
CA GLN A 54 -6.44 -15.98 9.89
C GLN A 54 -6.45 -15.10 11.13
N GLU A 55 -6.90 -15.65 12.26
CA GLU A 55 -6.78 -14.99 13.56
C GLU A 55 -5.40 -15.29 14.16
N VAL A 56 -4.63 -14.24 14.42
CA VAL A 56 -3.22 -14.33 14.85
C VAL A 56 -2.95 -13.31 15.95
N LEU A 57 -2.10 -13.69 16.90
CA LEU A 57 -1.55 -12.79 17.89
C LEU A 57 -0.24 -12.20 17.35
N THR A 58 -0.15 -10.88 17.24
CA THR A 58 1.06 -10.17 16.85
C THR A 58 2.11 -10.18 17.96
N LYS A 59 3.33 -9.71 17.64
CA LYS A 59 4.45 -9.62 18.61
C LYS A 59 4.13 -8.75 19.83
N ASP A 60 3.32 -7.72 19.65
CA ASP A 60 2.83 -6.79 20.68
C ASP A 60 1.54 -7.29 21.38
N SER A 61 1.21 -8.58 21.25
CA SER A 61 0.07 -9.21 21.90
C SER A 61 -1.30 -8.65 21.49
N VAL A 62 -1.44 -8.21 20.24
CA VAL A 62 -2.71 -7.79 19.67
C VAL A 62 -3.29 -8.91 18.82
N THR A 63 -4.55 -9.28 19.08
CA THR A 63 -5.28 -10.21 18.22
C THR A 63 -5.78 -9.48 16.98
N ILE A 64 -5.37 -9.94 15.80
CA ILE A 64 -5.83 -9.42 14.51
C ILE A 64 -6.35 -10.55 13.64
N SER A 65 -7.24 -10.21 12.70
CA SER A 65 -7.68 -11.13 11.64
C SER A 65 -7.22 -10.59 10.29
N VAL A 66 -6.40 -11.37 9.58
CA VAL A 66 -5.80 -10.96 8.30
C VAL A 66 -6.14 -11.96 7.21
N ASP A 67 -6.52 -11.45 6.05
CA ASP A 67 -6.65 -12.24 4.82
C ASP A 67 -5.75 -11.69 3.70
N GLY A 68 -5.63 -12.47 2.63
CA GLY A 68 -4.73 -12.13 1.52
C GLY A 68 -5.00 -12.96 0.28
N VAL A 69 -4.28 -12.64 -0.79
CA VAL A 69 -4.39 -13.31 -2.09
C VAL A 69 -2.99 -13.70 -2.55
N VAL A 70 -2.86 -14.90 -3.09
CA VAL A 70 -1.61 -15.38 -3.70
C VAL A 70 -1.81 -15.52 -5.21
N TYR A 71 -0.89 -14.95 -5.96
CA TYR A 71 -0.77 -15.07 -7.41
C TYR A 71 0.37 -16.03 -7.70
N TYR A 72 0.06 -17.15 -8.34
CA TYR A 72 1.05 -18.16 -8.67
C TYR A 72 0.77 -18.76 -10.03
N ARG A 73 1.78 -19.39 -10.62
CA ARG A 73 1.62 -20.17 -11.83
C ARG A 73 2.47 -21.42 -11.79
N VAL A 74 2.08 -22.42 -12.56
CA VAL A 74 2.94 -23.58 -12.77
C VAL A 74 4.11 -23.16 -13.68
N GLN A 75 5.34 -23.39 -13.22
CA GLN A 75 6.55 -23.21 -14.02
C GLN A 75 7.00 -24.52 -14.65
N ASN A 76 6.85 -25.64 -13.94
CA ASN A 76 7.20 -26.96 -14.44
C ASN A 76 6.04 -27.95 -14.21
N ALA A 77 5.28 -28.18 -15.28
CA ALA A 77 4.14 -29.11 -15.25
C ALA A 77 4.55 -30.53 -14.82
N THR A 78 5.74 -31.00 -15.19
CA THR A 78 6.22 -32.34 -14.84
C THR A 78 6.35 -32.50 -13.32
N LEU A 79 6.95 -31.51 -12.64
CA LEU A 79 7.10 -31.53 -11.17
C LEU A 79 5.75 -31.35 -10.48
N ALA A 80 4.90 -30.45 -10.99
CA ALA A 80 3.59 -30.16 -10.41
C ALA A 80 2.66 -31.39 -10.35
N VAL A 81 2.80 -32.32 -11.30
CA VAL A 81 1.99 -33.56 -11.32
C VAL A 81 2.72 -34.74 -10.68
N ALA A 82 4.06 -34.77 -10.71
CA ALA A 82 4.81 -35.90 -10.17
C ALA A 82 5.07 -35.82 -8.67
N ASN A 83 5.34 -34.63 -8.14
CA ASN A 83 5.85 -34.47 -6.77
C ASN A 83 4.75 -34.31 -5.72
N ILE A 84 3.52 -34.00 -6.13
CA ILE A 84 2.43 -33.78 -5.18
C ILE A 84 1.08 -34.20 -5.75
N THR A 85 0.24 -34.81 -4.92
CA THR A 85 -1.10 -35.26 -5.30
C THR A 85 -2.02 -34.08 -5.63
N ASN A 86 -1.92 -32.99 -4.86
CA ASN A 86 -2.70 -31.79 -5.05
C ASN A 86 -1.90 -30.55 -4.62
N ALA A 87 -1.22 -29.94 -5.58
CA ALA A 87 -0.34 -28.80 -5.36
C ALA A 87 -1.14 -27.59 -4.83
N ASP A 88 -2.31 -27.32 -5.42
CA ASP A 88 -3.18 -26.21 -5.02
C ASP A 88 -3.58 -26.27 -3.55
N ALA A 89 -3.97 -27.46 -3.06
CA ALA A 89 -4.37 -27.64 -1.67
C ALA A 89 -3.19 -27.47 -0.70
N ALA A 90 -2.01 -28.01 -1.05
CA ALA A 90 -0.81 -27.88 -0.23
C ALA A 90 -0.31 -26.44 -0.18
N THR A 91 -0.27 -25.74 -1.32
CA THR A 91 0.12 -24.32 -1.39
C THR A 91 -0.83 -23.44 -0.58
N ARG A 92 -2.13 -23.74 -0.55
CA ARG A 92 -3.10 -23.01 0.30
C ARG A 92 -2.81 -23.17 1.79
N LEU A 93 -2.52 -24.39 2.25
CA LEU A 93 -2.20 -24.66 3.65
C LEU A 93 -0.86 -24.03 4.06
N LEU A 94 0.12 -24.10 3.15
CA LEU A 94 1.41 -23.46 3.33
C LEU A 94 1.26 -21.95 3.44
N ALA A 95 0.49 -21.31 2.55
CA ALA A 95 0.21 -19.88 2.59
C ALA A 95 -0.42 -19.44 3.93
N GLN A 96 -1.37 -20.20 4.47
CA GLN A 96 -1.97 -19.92 5.79
C GLN A 96 -0.93 -20.00 6.91
N THR A 97 -0.07 -21.02 6.88
CA THR A 97 0.96 -21.23 7.90
C THR A 97 2.03 -20.13 7.84
N THR A 98 2.49 -19.79 6.64
CA THR A 98 3.46 -18.71 6.41
C THR A 98 2.89 -17.36 6.82
N LEU A 99 1.64 -17.05 6.46
CA LEU A 99 0.95 -15.83 6.90
C LEU A 99 0.96 -15.72 8.42
N ARG A 100 0.56 -16.79 9.11
CA ARG A 100 0.55 -16.82 10.59
C ARG A 100 1.93 -16.60 11.19
N ASN A 101 2.95 -17.25 10.64
CA ASN A 101 4.32 -17.17 11.15
C ASN A 101 4.90 -15.75 10.97
N VAL A 102 4.77 -15.17 9.77
CA VAL A 102 5.30 -13.82 9.50
C VAL A 102 4.58 -12.78 10.36
N LEU A 103 3.24 -12.82 10.42
CA LEU A 103 2.47 -11.87 11.23
C LEU A 103 2.76 -11.98 12.73
N GLY A 104 3.03 -13.19 13.23
CA GLY A 104 3.40 -13.39 14.64
C GLY A 104 4.75 -12.77 15.03
N THR A 105 5.64 -12.51 14.06
CA THR A 105 6.95 -11.88 14.31
C THR A 105 6.94 -10.35 14.18
N LYS A 106 5.86 -9.77 13.66
CA LYS A 106 5.72 -8.34 13.37
C LYS A 106 4.82 -7.66 14.40
N ASN A 107 5.07 -6.37 14.62
CA ASN A 107 4.21 -5.53 15.47
C ASN A 107 2.98 -5.05 14.69
N LEU A 108 1.91 -4.64 15.39
CA LEU A 108 0.70 -4.14 14.71
C LEU A 108 0.99 -2.92 13.81
N SER A 109 1.82 -1.99 14.28
CA SER A 109 2.17 -0.77 13.52
C SER A 109 2.87 -1.09 12.20
N GLU A 110 3.77 -2.07 12.20
CA GLU A 110 4.49 -2.57 11.02
C GLU A 110 3.51 -3.26 10.05
N ILE A 111 2.56 -4.03 10.57
CA ILE A 111 1.52 -4.69 9.74
C ILE A 111 0.61 -3.66 9.05
N LEU A 112 0.33 -2.54 9.71
CA LEU A 112 -0.49 -1.48 9.14
C LEU A 112 0.29 -0.59 8.16
N SER A 113 1.58 -0.35 8.40
CA SER A 113 2.40 0.62 7.64
C SER A 113 3.21 -0.04 6.52
N ASP A 114 3.80 -1.20 6.77
CA ASP A 114 4.81 -1.85 5.92
C ASP A 114 4.26 -3.12 5.24
N ARG A 115 3.05 -3.02 4.69
CA ARG A 115 2.36 -4.16 4.04
C ARG A 115 3.16 -4.76 2.89
N GLU A 116 3.89 -3.92 2.14
CA GLU A 116 4.70 -4.37 1.00
C GLU A 116 5.88 -5.25 1.43
N GLU A 117 6.54 -4.91 2.54
CA GLU A 117 7.66 -5.70 3.07
C GLU A 117 7.18 -7.09 3.52
N ILE A 118 6.03 -7.14 4.22
CA ILE A 118 5.43 -8.38 4.68
C ILE A 118 5.01 -9.25 3.47
N ALA A 119 4.37 -8.65 2.47
CA ALA A 119 4.00 -9.32 1.24
C ALA A 119 5.21 -9.91 0.50
N HIS A 120 6.31 -9.15 0.41
CA HIS A 120 7.55 -9.62 -0.21
C HIS A 120 8.20 -10.76 0.60
N SER A 121 8.26 -10.65 1.92
CA SER A 121 8.80 -11.70 2.80
C SER A 121 8.00 -13.01 2.68
N MET A 122 6.67 -12.90 2.63
CA MET A 122 5.79 -14.05 2.38
C MET A 122 5.98 -14.62 0.99
N GLN A 123 6.11 -13.79 -0.05
CA GLN A 123 6.33 -14.23 -1.42
C GLN A 123 7.62 -15.06 -1.51
N SER A 124 8.74 -14.56 -1.00
CA SER A 124 10.01 -15.30 -0.99
C SER A 124 9.89 -16.64 -0.25
N SER A 125 9.29 -16.63 0.94
CA SER A 125 9.14 -17.85 1.75
C SER A 125 8.24 -18.89 1.11
N LEU A 126 7.18 -18.46 0.41
CA LEU A 126 6.28 -19.37 -0.31
C LEU A 126 6.92 -19.89 -1.58
N ASP A 127 7.57 -19.02 -2.34
CA ASP A 127 8.23 -19.35 -3.61
C ASP A 127 9.30 -20.43 -3.39
N ASP A 128 10.19 -20.22 -2.40
CA ASP A 128 11.26 -21.18 -2.04
C ASP A 128 10.72 -22.57 -1.70
N ALA A 129 9.58 -22.64 -1.01
CA ALA A 129 8.96 -23.89 -0.60
C ALA A 129 8.13 -24.55 -1.72
N THR A 130 7.59 -23.76 -2.66
CA THR A 130 6.78 -24.26 -3.78
C THR A 130 7.58 -24.62 -5.02
N ASP A 131 8.85 -24.20 -5.10
CA ASP A 131 9.76 -24.48 -6.21
C ASP A 131 9.94 -25.99 -6.42
N ASP A 132 9.99 -26.78 -5.33
CA ASP A 132 10.06 -28.25 -5.38
C ASP A 132 8.81 -28.88 -6.02
N TRP A 133 7.68 -28.18 -6.02
CA TRP A 133 6.43 -28.60 -6.68
C TRP A 133 6.32 -28.04 -8.10
N GLY A 134 7.33 -27.31 -8.60
CA GLY A 134 7.29 -26.67 -9.92
C GLY A 134 6.27 -25.52 -10.01
N ILE A 135 5.91 -24.93 -8.88
CA ILE A 135 5.05 -23.75 -8.78
C ILE A 135 5.92 -22.52 -8.52
N LYS A 136 5.65 -21.44 -9.26
CA LYS A 136 6.25 -20.13 -9.05
C LYS A 136 5.24 -19.20 -8.41
N VAL A 137 5.59 -18.59 -7.28
CA VAL A 137 4.76 -17.55 -6.63
C VAL A 137 5.20 -16.20 -7.15
N GLU A 138 4.33 -15.54 -7.92
CA GLU A 138 4.63 -14.26 -8.57
C GLU A 138 4.43 -13.09 -7.61
N ARG A 139 3.35 -13.14 -6.81
CA ARG A 139 3.01 -12.06 -5.87
C ARG A 139 2.12 -12.56 -4.75
N VAL A 140 2.26 -11.93 -3.58
CA VAL A 140 1.33 -12.05 -2.46
C VAL A 140 0.79 -10.67 -2.16
N GLU A 141 -0.50 -10.55 -1.89
CA GLU A 141 -1.14 -9.30 -1.49
C GLU A 141 -1.90 -9.51 -0.19
N ILE A 142 -1.70 -8.61 0.77
CA ILE A 142 -2.50 -8.55 1.99
C ILE A 142 -3.76 -7.74 1.66
N LYS A 143 -4.93 -8.33 1.88
CA LYS A 143 -6.20 -7.73 1.48
C LYS A 143 -6.75 -6.88 2.63
N ASP A 144 -7.27 -7.51 3.67
CA ASP A 144 -7.84 -6.83 4.84
C ASP A 144 -7.12 -7.20 6.14
N VAL A 145 -6.98 -6.21 7.03
CA VAL A 145 -6.50 -6.37 8.41
C VAL A 145 -7.61 -5.87 9.34
N LYS A 146 -8.28 -6.80 10.03
CA LYS A 146 -9.37 -6.51 10.95
C LYS A 146 -8.86 -6.53 12.39
N LEU A 147 -9.18 -5.46 13.09
CA LEU A 147 -8.87 -5.26 14.51
C LEU A 147 -10.12 -5.49 15.36
N PRO A 148 -9.98 -5.88 16.64
CA PRO A 148 -11.08 -5.87 17.58
C PRO A 148 -11.67 -4.46 17.68
N GLN A 149 -13.01 -4.36 17.63
CA GLN A 149 -13.70 -3.08 17.56
C GLN A 149 -13.35 -2.14 18.73
N GLN A 150 -13.09 -2.69 19.92
CA GLN A 150 -12.68 -1.92 21.09
C GLN A 150 -11.32 -1.25 20.88
N LEU A 151 -10.33 -2.01 20.39
CA LEU A 151 -8.98 -1.50 20.11
C LEU A 151 -9.01 -0.47 18.97
N GLN A 152 -9.75 -0.76 17.89
CA GLN A 152 -9.87 0.14 16.76
C GLN A 152 -10.41 1.52 17.18
N ARG A 153 -11.40 1.56 18.07
CA ARG A 153 -11.94 2.82 18.61
C ARG A 153 -10.92 3.55 19.49
N ALA A 154 -10.22 2.83 20.36
CA ALA A 154 -9.20 3.41 21.23
C ALA A 154 -8.04 4.01 20.41
N MET A 155 -7.53 3.28 19.42
CA MET A 155 -6.48 3.75 18.50
C MET A 155 -6.94 4.95 17.65
N ALA A 156 -8.19 4.94 17.18
CA ALA A 156 -8.74 6.08 16.44
C ALA A 156 -8.78 7.35 17.31
N ALA A 157 -9.24 7.24 18.56
CA ALA A 157 -9.27 8.35 19.50
C ALA A 157 -7.86 8.86 19.87
N GLU A 158 -6.90 7.95 20.09
CA GLU A 158 -5.50 8.30 20.35
C GLU A 158 -4.84 8.99 19.14
N ALA A 159 -5.08 8.48 17.94
CA ALA A 159 -4.56 9.05 16.70
C ALA A 159 -5.14 10.44 16.44
N GLU A 160 -6.43 10.65 16.70
CA GLU A 160 -7.09 11.95 16.59
C GLU A 160 -6.50 12.95 17.60
N ALA A 161 -6.40 12.58 18.88
CA ALA A 161 -5.81 13.43 19.91
C ALA A 161 -4.35 13.81 19.60
N THR A 162 -3.55 12.85 19.11
CA THR A 162 -2.15 13.09 18.72
C THR A 162 -2.07 14.02 17.50
N ARG A 163 -2.97 13.83 16.53
CA ARG A 163 -3.03 14.66 15.32
C ARG A 163 -3.45 16.09 15.64
N GLU A 164 -4.43 16.27 16.53
CA GLU A 164 -4.83 17.59 17.03
C GLU A 164 -3.70 18.28 17.81
N ALA A 165 -3.02 17.56 18.70
CA ALA A 165 -1.90 18.09 19.45
C ALA A 165 -0.77 18.54 18.52
N ARG A 166 -0.40 17.71 17.53
CA ARG A 166 0.59 18.08 16.50
C ARG A 166 0.14 19.29 15.68
N ALA A 167 -1.13 19.36 15.27
CA ALA A 167 -1.66 20.49 14.53
C ALA A 167 -1.56 21.80 15.33
N LYS A 168 -1.84 21.77 16.64
CA LYS A 168 -1.68 22.94 17.53
C LYS A 168 -0.22 23.40 17.64
N VAL A 169 0.72 22.46 17.76
CA VAL A 169 2.16 22.79 17.79
C VAL A 169 2.60 23.44 16.48
N ILE A 170 2.22 22.86 15.34
CA ILE A 170 2.54 23.41 14.02
C ILE A 170 1.92 24.80 13.83
N ALA A 171 0.69 25.01 14.29
CA ALA A 171 0.03 26.31 14.23
C ALA A 171 0.75 27.37 15.09
N ALA A 172 1.11 27.03 16.33
CA ALA A 172 1.83 27.94 17.22
C ALA A 172 3.24 28.27 16.69
N GLU A 173 3.95 27.28 16.14
CA GLU A 173 5.25 27.48 15.51
C GLU A 173 5.13 28.34 14.23
N GLY A 174 4.10 28.12 13.43
CA GLY A 174 3.75 28.95 12.28
C GLY A 174 3.46 30.40 12.68
N GLU A 175 2.71 30.62 13.76
CA GLU A 175 2.39 31.96 14.28
C GLU A 175 3.62 32.67 14.84
N MET A 176 4.51 31.95 15.53
CA MET A 176 5.78 32.50 15.99
C MET A 176 6.68 32.92 14.82
N ASN A 177 6.79 32.07 13.80
CA ASN A 177 7.59 32.34 12.60
C ASN A 177 7.03 33.54 11.82
N ALA A 178 5.70 33.61 11.65
CA ALA A 178 5.03 34.75 11.03
C ALA A 178 5.27 36.05 11.82
N SER A 179 5.15 36.00 13.15
CA SER A 179 5.39 37.15 14.03
C SER A 179 6.84 37.65 13.94
N ARG A 180 7.81 36.73 13.85
CA ARG A 180 9.23 37.08 13.67
C ARG A 180 9.47 37.78 12.33
N ALA A 181 8.93 37.23 11.25
CA ALA A 181 9.02 37.84 9.91
C ALA A 181 8.36 39.23 9.87
N LEU A 182 7.20 39.41 10.51
CA LEU A 182 6.53 40.71 10.62
C LEU A 182 7.35 41.72 11.43
N LYS A 183 7.98 41.29 12.54
CA LYS A 183 8.88 42.13 13.33
C LYS A 183 10.08 42.59 12.51
N GLU A 184 10.74 41.69 11.78
CA GLU A 184 11.84 42.03 10.88
C GLU A 184 11.41 43.02 9.81
N ALA A 185 10.29 42.76 9.14
CA ALA A 185 9.72 43.69 8.17
C ALA A 185 9.41 45.07 8.78
N SER A 186 8.90 45.12 10.02
CA SER A 186 8.64 46.38 10.72
C SER A 186 9.91 47.17 11.04
N MET A 187 11.01 46.49 11.41
CA MET A 187 12.29 47.15 11.67
C MET A 187 12.85 47.77 10.38
N VAL A 188 12.82 47.03 9.27
CA VAL A 188 13.24 47.53 7.94
C VAL A 188 12.41 48.73 7.51
N ILE A 189 11.10 48.70 7.75
CA ILE A 189 10.20 49.82 7.44
C ILE A 189 10.51 51.05 8.32
N ALA A 190 10.83 50.84 9.60
CA ALA A 190 11.17 51.94 10.52
C ALA A 190 12.49 52.64 10.14
N GLU A 191 13.46 51.92 9.57
CA GLU A 191 14.71 52.50 9.07
C GLU A 191 14.50 53.45 7.87
N SER A 192 13.42 53.29 7.10
CA SER A 192 13.13 54.12 5.92
C SER A 192 11.71 54.68 5.96
N PRO A 193 11.51 55.96 6.36
CA PRO A 193 10.18 56.59 6.44
C PRO A 193 9.39 56.54 5.11
N SER A 194 10.09 56.56 3.97
CA SER A 194 9.50 56.46 2.64
C SER A 194 8.83 55.10 2.38
N ALA A 195 9.26 54.03 3.08
CA ALA A 195 8.68 52.69 2.93
C ALA A 195 7.25 52.61 3.46
N LEU A 196 6.92 53.31 4.56
CA LEU A 196 5.54 53.43 5.05
C LEU A 196 4.64 54.12 4.02
N GLN A 197 5.16 55.16 3.37
CA GLN A 197 4.42 55.92 2.36
C GLN A 197 4.13 55.08 1.12
N LEU A 198 5.11 54.30 0.64
CA LEU A 198 4.92 53.35 -0.47
C LEU A 198 3.92 52.25 -0.11
N ARG A 199 4.01 51.69 1.11
CA ARG A 199 3.06 50.67 1.58
C ARG A 199 1.64 51.24 1.67
N TYR A 200 1.48 52.47 2.16
CA TYR A 200 0.21 53.17 2.20
C TYR A 200 -0.42 53.32 0.79
N LEU A 201 0.38 53.76 -0.19
CA LEU A 201 -0.06 53.86 -1.59
C LEU A 201 -0.42 52.49 -2.19
N GLN A 202 0.33 51.44 -1.87
CA GLN A 202 -0.01 50.07 -2.29
C GLN A 202 -1.35 49.62 -1.69
N THR A 203 -1.58 49.83 -0.39
CA THR A 203 -2.85 49.46 0.25
C THR A 203 -4.02 50.21 -0.37
N LEU A 204 -3.86 51.49 -0.69
CA LEU A 204 -4.87 52.27 -1.40
C LEU A 204 -5.21 51.68 -2.77
N ASN A 205 -4.20 51.22 -3.51
CA ASN A 205 -4.42 50.58 -4.81
C ASN A 205 -5.18 49.25 -4.67
N THR A 206 -4.87 48.45 -3.65
CA THR A 206 -5.58 47.20 -3.36
C THR A 206 -7.04 47.44 -2.96
N ILE A 207 -7.30 48.43 -2.10
CA ILE A 207 -8.67 48.82 -1.70
C ILE A 207 -9.46 49.37 -2.89
N ALA A 208 -8.83 50.17 -3.75
CA ALA A 208 -9.46 50.68 -4.97
C ALA A 208 -9.79 49.55 -5.96
N ALA A 209 -9.00 48.48 -5.98
CA ALA A 209 -9.26 47.30 -6.81
C ALA A 209 -10.45 46.44 -6.32
N GLU A 210 -10.75 46.43 -5.02
CA GLU A 210 -11.84 45.62 -4.42
C GLU A 210 -13.27 46.18 -4.61
N LYS A 211 -13.47 47.32 -5.29
CA LYS A 211 -14.81 47.91 -5.59
C LYS A 211 -15.73 48.12 -4.36
N ASN A 212 -15.21 48.37 -3.16
CA ASN A 212 -16.04 48.82 -2.04
C ASN A 212 -16.21 50.36 -2.08
N SER A 213 -17.45 50.84 -2.18
CA SER A 213 -17.82 52.25 -2.43
C SER A 213 -17.68 53.19 -1.23
N THR A 214 -17.16 52.72 -0.09
CA THR A 214 -17.02 53.51 1.13
C THR A 214 -15.58 53.39 1.65
N ILE A 215 -14.74 54.38 1.30
CA ILE A 215 -13.35 54.46 1.75
C ILE A 215 -13.35 55.18 3.11
N ILE A 216 -13.22 54.43 4.20
CA ILE A 216 -13.03 54.99 5.53
C ILE A 216 -11.54 55.33 5.67
N PHE A 217 -11.22 56.62 5.79
CA PHE A 217 -9.86 57.13 5.96
C PHE A 217 -9.48 57.14 7.45
N PRO A 218 -8.56 56.28 7.91
CA PRO A 218 -7.91 56.50 9.20
C PRO A 218 -6.84 57.59 9.01
N LEU A 219 -7.17 58.82 9.42
CA LEU A 219 -6.19 59.91 9.43
C LEU A 219 -5.13 59.66 10.51
N PRO A 220 -3.83 59.84 10.21
CA PRO A 220 -2.77 59.75 11.20
C PRO A 220 -3.02 60.73 12.35
N ILE A 221 -2.90 60.26 13.60
CA ILE A 221 -3.14 61.05 14.81
C ILE A 221 -2.25 62.31 14.85
N ASP A 222 -1.06 62.26 14.24
CA ASP A 222 -0.14 63.39 14.14
C ASP A 222 -0.73 64.58 13.36
N MET A 223 -1.56 64.34 12.33
CA MET A 223 -2.26 65.41 11.61
C MET A 223 -3.40 66.01 12.45
N MET A 224 -4.04 65.22 13.30
CA MET A 224 -5.08 65.70 14.23
C MET A 224 -4.49 66.56 15.37
N GLN A 225 -3.29 66.23 15.85
CA GLN A 225 -2.62 67.03 16.90
C GLN A 225 -2.27 68.45 16.44
N SER A 226 -2.04 68.67 15.14
CA SER A 226 -1.79 69.99 14.57
C SER A 226 -3.04 70.89 14.60
N PHE A 227 -4.24 70.32 14.52
CA PHE A 227 -5.51 71.05 14.61
C PHE A 227 -5.98 71.31 16.06
N LEU A 228 -5.45 70.59 17.05
CA LEU A 228 -5.74 70.77 18.48
C LEU A 228 -4.81 71.76 19.20
N LYS A 229 -3.73 72.21 18.54
CA LYS A 229 -2.84 73.28 19.04
C LYS A 229 -3.17 74.63 18.39
N HIS A 230 -4.37 75.15 18.69
CA HIS A 230 -4.67 76.58 18.61
C HIS A 230 -5.48 77.00 19.83
#